data_AF-A0A382QL49-F1
#
_entry.id   AF-A0A382QL49-F1
#
_cell.length_a   1.000
_cell.length_b   1.000
_cell.length_c   1.000
_cell.angle_alpha   90.00
_cell.angle_beta   90.00
_cell.angle_gamma   90.00
#
_symmetry.space_group_name_H-M   'P 1'
#
loop_
_entity.id
_entity.type
_entity.pdbx_description
1 polymer ?
#
loop_
_entity_poly.entity_id
_entity_poly.type
_entity_poly.pdbx_seq_one_letter_code
_entity_poly.pdbx_strand_id
1 'polypeptide(L)'
;MQGAQDKDALMFQQMANKGHYRKVGGSRQGIYICSPSGVLLSSVNSLDPDVVLEIIQNGLNKWNELPHRDRYLPKDFSENIEHRWEDSFPEDGLILKGAKADLLTDPPKFSERGDRWNMDHVWFNKEETSLWIPQNIKQGEIQECSTVIKDRLFRFHLVDNVRGQTLPFAPKEIKKSILKVEIVEINQSDLKLSIRGNSLAVARGPWLLGE
;
A
#
# COMPACT_ATOMS: atom_id res chain seq x y z
N MET A 1 0.51 7.71 -8.45
CA MET A 1 -0.22 7.88 -9.74
C MET A 1 -1.12 9.12 -9.83
N GLN A 2 -2.09 9.40 -8.94
CA GLN A 2 -3.05 10.50 -9.19
C GLN A 2 -2.46 11.93 -9.13
N GLY A 3 -1.44 12.15 -8.30
CA GLY A 3 -0.73 13.45 -8.18
C GLY A 3 0.79 13.33 -8.27
N ALA A 4 1.29 12.14 -8.64
CA ALA A 4 2.72 11.90 -8.80
C ALA A 4 3.24 12.56 -10.07
N GLN A 5 4.51 12.95 -10.08
CA GLN A 5 5.19 13.62 -11.19
C GLN A 5 6.09 12.68 -12.01
N ASP A 6 6.15 11.41 -11.61
CA ASP A 6 6.87 10.35 -12.32
C ASP A 6 6.32 10.20 -13.75
N LYS A 7 7.18 9.84 -14.71
CA LYS A 7 6.81 9.83 -16.14
C LYS A 7 5.67 8.88 -16.45
N ASP A 8 5.67 7.70 -15.84
CA ASP A 8 4.60 6.70 -15.94
C ASP A 8 3.27 7.21 -15.34
N ALA A 9 3.34 7.90 -14.21
CA ALA A 9 2.18 8.54 -13.59
C ALA A 9 1.61 9.67 -14.47
N LEU A 10 2.46 10.49 -15.09
CA LEU A 10 2.04 11.53 -16.03
C LEU A 10 1.40 10.93 -17.28
N MET A 11 1.97 9.84 -17.83
CA MET A 11 1.39 9.10 -18.95
C MET A 11 -0.02 8.59 -18.62
N PHE A 12 -0.19 7.93 -17.46
CA PHE A 12 -1.50 7.50 -16.98
C PHE A 12 -2.47 8.68 -16.83
N GLN A 13 -2.04 9.77 -16.20
CA GLN A 13 -2.89 10.95 -15.98
C GLN A 13 -3.38 11.57 -17.30
N GLN A 14 -2.51 11.66 -18.32
CA GLN A 14 -2.87 12.18 -19.63
C GLN A 14 -3.96 11.32 -20.31
N MET A 15 -3.85 10.00 -20.20
CA MET A 15 -4.87 9.07 -20.69
C MET A 15 -6.16 9.22 -19.87
N ALA A 16 -6.07 9.16 -18.54
CA ALA A 16 -7.22 9.18 -17.64
C ALA A 16 -8.03 10.49 -17.75
N ASN A 17 -7.39 11.63 -18.01
CA ASN A 17 -8.04 12.92 -18.24
C ASN A 17 -8.96 12.93 -19.49
N LYS A 18 -8.78 11.97 -20.42
CA LYS A 18 -9.67 11.78 -21.59
C LYS A 18 -10.90 10.92 -21.26
N GLY A 19 -10.92 10.30 -20.09
CA GLY A 19 -11.96 9.36 -19.68
C GLY A 19 -13.19 10.00 -19.05
N HIS A 20 -13.84 9.22 -18.19
CA HIS A 20 -15.06 9.59 -17.48
C HIS A 20 -14.85 10.73 -16.47
N TYR A 21 -13.62 10.95 -15.99
CA TYR A 21 -13.25 12.12 -15.21
C TYR A 21 -12.48 13.13 -16.07
N ARG A 22 -13.19 14.17 -16.51
CA ARG A 22 -12.63 15.24 -17.36
C ARG A 22 -12.08 16.43 -16.56
N LYS A 23 -12.25 16.44 -15.24
CA LYS A 23 -11.78 17.54 -14.37
C LYS A 23 -10.35 17.29 -13.91
N VAL A 24 -9.45 18.20 -14.27
CA VAL A 24 -8.06 18.21 -13.77
C VAL A 24 -8.08 18.32 -12.24
N GLY A 25 -7.36 17.42 -11.56
CA GLY A 25 -7.28 17.35 -10.10
C GLY A 25 -8.44 16.60 -9.40
N GLY A 26 -9.36 16.01 -10.17
CA GLY A 26 -10.36 15.08 -9.62
C GLY A 26 -9.82 13.68 -9.37
N SER A 27 -10.63 12.83 -8.72
CA SER A 27 -10.34 11.40 -8.61
C SER A 27 -10.17 10.80 -10.01
N ARG A 28 -9.22 9.87 -10.15
CA ARG A 28 -9.02 9.06 -11.36
C ARG A 28 -9.25 7.57 -11.09
N GLN A 29 -10.07 7.28 -10.08
CA GLN A 29 -10.50 5.92 -9.80
C GLN A 29 -11.51 5.47 -10.84
N GLY A 30 -11.37 4.25 -11.34
CA GLY A 30 -12.31 3.68 -12.29
C GLY A 30 -11.66 2.59 -13.12
N ILE A 31 -12.42 2.09 -14.08
CA ILE A 31 -12.02 1.07 -15.04
C ILE A 31 -11.69 1.79 -16.34
N TYR A 32 -10.51 1.49 -16.90
CA TYR A 32 -10.01 2.06 -18.13
C TYR A 32 -9.66 0.94 -19.09
N ILE A 33 -10.06 1.09 -20.36
CA ILE A 33 -9.72 0.19 -21.43
C ILE A 33 -8.92 0.99 -22.43
N CYS A 34 -7.67 0.61 -22.63
CA CYS A 34 -6.71 1.30 -23.49
C CYS A 34 -5.95 0.33 -24.38
N SER A 35 -5.45 0.84 -25.51
CA SER A 35 -4.56 0.09 -26.40
C SER A 35 -3.12 0.10 -25.88
N PRO A 36 -2.25 -0.80 -26.36
CA PRO A 36 -0.81 -0.75 -26.07
C PRO A 36 -0.14 0.57 -26.45
N SER A 37 -0.63 1.28 -27.47
CA SER A 37 -0.12 2.62 -27.81
C SER A 37 -0.59 3.74 -26.86
N GLY A 38 -1.37 3.41 -25.82
CA GLY A 38 -1.90 4.38 -24.85
C GLY A 38 -3.19 5.08 -25.30
N VAL A 39 -3.85 4.62 -26.36
CA VAL A 39 -5.13 5.17 -26.80
C VAL A 39 -6.22 4.71 -25.85
N LEU A 40 -6.92 5.66 -25.23
CA LEU A 40 -8.10 5.35 -24.43
C LEU A 40 -9.28 4.95 -25.33
N LEU A 41 -9.81 3.75 -25.12
CA LEU A 41 -10.95 3.21 -25.87
C LEU A 41 -12.26 3.49 -25.12
N SER A 42 -12.34 3.11 -23.86
CA SER A 42 -13.50 3.38 -23.00
C SER A 42 -13.10 3.45 -21.53
N SER A 43 -13.95 4.03 -20.70
CA SER A 43 -13.72 4.08 -19.25
C SER A 43 -15.00 4.38 -18.48
N VAL A 44 -15.06 3.96 -17.23
CA VAL A 44 -16.18 4.23 -16.32
C VAL A 44 -15.72 4.21 -14.86
N ASN A 45 -16.44 4.90 -13.98
CA ASN A 45 -16.35 4.65 -12.54
C ASN A 45 -17.71 4.14 -12.05
N SER A 46 -17.90 2.83 -12.11
CA SER A 46 -19.09 2.13 -11.63
C SER A 46 -18.68 0.78 -11.06
N LEU A 47 -19.43 0.34 -10.04
CA LEU A 47 -19.36 -1.02 -9.50
C LEU A 47 -20.50 -1.90 -10.03
N ASP A 48 -21.42 -1.34 -10.80
CA ASP A 48 -22.51 -2.08 -11.43
C ASP A 48 -21.95 -2.99 -12.54
N PRO A 49 -22.10 -4.32 -12.43
CA PRO A 49 -21.52 -5.26 -13.38
C PRO A 49 -22.03 -5.10 -14.80
N ASP A 50 -23.30 -4.72 -15.00
CA ASP A 50 -23.88 -4.55 -16.33
C ASP A 50 -23.30 -3.32 -17.02
N VAL A 51 -23.14 -2.22 -16.27
CA VAL A 51 -22.46 -1.01 -16.75
C VAL A 51 -21.00 -1.29 -17.10
N VAL A 52 -20.30 -2.09 -16.29
CA VAL A 52 -18.91 -2.48 -16.57
C VAL A 52 -18.82 -3.33 -17.84
N LEU A 53 -19.73 -4.29 -18.02
CA LEU A 53 -19.78 -5.14 -19.20
C LEU A 53 -20.01 -4.30 -20.48
N GLU A 54 -20.95 -3.37 -20.44
CA GLU A 54 -21.22 -2.47 -21.57
C GLU A 54 -19.96 -1.66 -21.96
N ILE A 55 -19.22 -1.16 -20.96
CA ILE A 55 -18.00 -0.39 -21.18
C ILE A 55 -16.89 -1.25 -21.78
N ILE A 56 -16.80 -2.53 -21.38
CA ILE A 56 -15.90 -3.52 -21.98
C ILE A 56 -16.25 -3.76 -23.44
N GLN A 57 -17.53 -3.99 -23.76
CA GLN A 57 -18.00 -4.21 -25.12
C GLN A 57 -17.74 -2.99 -26.01
N ASN A 58 -18.01 -1.79 -25.51
CA ASN A 58 -17.72 -0.53 -26.20
C ASN A 58 -16.21 -0.36 -26.46
N GLY A 59 -15.35 -0.75 -25.52
CA GLY A 59 -13.91 -0.75 -25.69
C GLY A 59 -13.45 -1.73 -26.77
N LEU A 60 -14.03 -2.93 -26.80
CA LEU A 60 -13.75 -3.96 -27.80
C LEU A 60 -14.17 -3.53 -29.22
N ASN A 61 -15.34 -2.88 -29.37
CA ASN A 61 -15.76 -2.35 -30.66
C ASN A 61 -14.75 -1.32 -31.19
N LYS A 62 -14.32 -0.39 -30.34
CA LYS A 62 -13.29 0.61 -30.70
C LYS A 62 -11.93 -0.02 -30.97
N TRP A 63 -11.57 -1.11 -30.29
CA TRP A 63 -10.36 -1.88 -30.58
C TRP A 63 -10.40 -2.45 -32.01
N ASN A 64 -11.54 -2.98 -32.43
CA ASN A 64 -11.70 -3.56 -33.77
C ASN A 64 -11.58 -2.50 -34.88
N GLU A 65 -11.97 -1.26 -34.60
CA GLU A 65 -11.82 -0.10 -35.49
C GLU A 65 -10.44 0.57 -35.40
N LEU A 66 -9.63 0.22 -34.40
CA LEU A 66 -8.35 0.87 -34.12
C LEU A 66 -7.34 0.59 -35.25
N PRO A 67 -6.61 1.61 -35.75
CA PRO A 67 -5.56 1.41 -36.74
C PRO A 67 -4.52 0.39 -36.26
N HIS A 68 -3.99 -0.42 -37.18
CA HIS A 68 -3.04 -1.49 -36.84
C HIS A 68 -1.86 -0.98 -36.01
N ARG A 69 -1.29 0.19 -36.34
CA ARG A 69 -0.18 0.79 -35.60
C ARG A 69 -0.46 1.02 -34.11
N ASP A 70 -1.72 1.31 -33.76
CA ASP A 70 -2.13 1.69 -32.42
C ASP A 70 -2.49 0.46 -31.57
N ARG A 71 -2.51 -0.73 -32.18
CA ARG A 71 -2.68 -2.03 -31.50
C ARG A 71 -1.38 -2.57 -30.91
N TYR A 72 -0.24 -1.92 -31.18
CA TYR A 72 1.07 -2.33 -30.70
C TYR A 72 1.72 -1.20 -29.89
N LEU A 73 2.74 -1.56 -29.11
CA LEU A 73 3.59 -0.58 -28.48
C LEU A 73 4.29 0.29 -29.55
N PRO A 74 4.52 1.58 -29.28
CA PRO A 74 5.38 2.42 -30.12
C PRO A 74 6.75 1.78 -30.32
N LYS A 75 7.35 1.94 -31.50
CA LYS A 75 8.64 1.30 -31.84
C LYS A 75 9.79 1.73 -30.92
N ASP A 76 9.71 2.93 -30.39
CA ASP A 76 10.65 3.61 -29.51
C ASP A 76 10.17 3.63 -28.05
N PHE A 77 9.23 2.75 -27.70
CA PHE A 77 8.78 2.61 -26.32
C PHE A 77 9.93 2.20 -25.40
N SER A 78 10.05 2.92 -24.29
CA SER A 78 11.00 2.64 -23.22
C SER A 78 10.24 2.59 -21.92
N GLU A 79 10.47 1.53 -21.15
CA GLU A 79 9.95 1.40 -19.79
C GLU A 79 10.71 2.36 -18.88
N ASN A 80 10.20 3.60 -18.78
CA ASN A 80 10.71 4.58 -17.84
C ASN A 80 9.79 4.62 -16.62
N ILE A 81 9.93 3.59 -15.79
CA ILE A 81 9.13 3.38 -14.60
C ILE A 81 10.03 3.64 -13.39
N GLU A 82 9.60 4.55 -12.52
CA GLU A 82 10.34 4.92 -11.31
C GLU A 82 9.56 4.45 -10.08
N HIS A 83 10.28 4.13 -8.99
CA HIS A 83 9.69 3.86 -7.67
C HIS A 83 8.67 2.70 -7.60
N ARG A 84 8.96 1.59 -8.29
CA ARG A 84 8.18 0.35 -8.15
C ARG A 84 8.36 -0.22 -6.75
N TRP A 85 7.26 -0.47 -6.05
CA TRP A 85 7.30 -1.06 -4.73
C TRP A 85 7.79 -2.52 -4.79
N GLU A 86 7.58 -3.20 -5.92
CA GLU A 86 8.07 -4.55 -6.18
C GLU A 86 9.60 -4.62 -6.15
N ASP A 87 10.29 -3.56 -6.56
CA ASP A 87 11.75 -3.47 -6.50
C ASP A 87 12.27 -3.36 -5.06
N SER A 88 11.37 -3.03 -4.12
CA SER A 88 11.65 -2.99 -2.69
C SER A 88 11.22 -4.27 -1.96
N PHE A 89 10.84 -5.32 -2.68
CA PHE A 89 10.49 -6.60 -2.07
C PHE A 89 11.69 -7.16 -1.30
N PRO A 90 11.53 -7.54 -0.02
CA PRO A 90 12.68 -7.85 0.83
C PRO A 90 13.24 -9.25 0.54
N GLU A 91 14.36 -9.31 -0.17
CA GLU A 91 15.19 -10.52 -0.27
C GLU A 91 15.83 -10.85 1.09
N ASP A 92 15.78 -12.13 1.50
CA ASP A 92 16.25 -12.60 2.82
C ASP A 92 15.68 -11.82 4.03
N GLY A 93 14.54 -11.15 3.85
CA GLY A 93 13.90 -10.37 4.91
C GLY A 93 12.74 -11.10 5.57
N LEU A 94 11.97 -10.35 6.35
CA LEU A 94 10.79 -10.82 7.05
C LEU A 94 9.55 -10.20 6.45
N ILE A 95 8.63 -11.05 6.00
CA ILE A 95 7.33 -10.65 5.47
C ILE A 95 6.26 -11.17 6.41
N LEU A 96 5.59 -10.26 7.12
CA LEU A 96 4.45 -10.60 7.96
C LEU A 96 3.16 -10.31 7.20
N LYS A 97 2.21 -11.25 7.27
CA LYS A 97 0.86 -11.06 6.76
C LYS A 97 -0.01 -10.45 7.86
N GLY A 98 -0.61 -9.30 7.57
CA GLY A 98 -1.52 -8.59 8.47
C GLY A 98 -2.94 -8.61 7.95
N ALA A 99 -3.90 -8.71 8.87
CA ALA A 99 -5.31 -8.45 8.61
C ALA A 99 -5.75 -7.28 9.49
N LYS A 100 -6.45 -6.31 8.89
CA LYS A 100 -7.01 -5.16 9.60
C LYS A 100 -8.52 -5.16 9.46
N ALA A 101 -9.22 -4.83 10.53
CA ALA A 101 -10.67 -4.73 10.56
C ALA A 101 -11.08 -3.37 11.12
N ASP A 102 -12.14 -2.80 10.56
CA ASP A 102 -12.72 -1.55 11.04
C ASP A 102 -13.35 -1.78 12.42
N LEU A 103 -13.03 -0.92 13.39
CA LEU A 103 -13.63 -0.94 14.73
C LEU A 103 -14.44 0.35 14.87
N LEU A 104 -15.75 0.21 15.08
CA LEU A 104 -16.71 1.31 14.91
C LEU A 104 -16.76 2.27 16.11
N THR A 105 -15.98 2.02 17.16
CA THR A 105 -16.03 2.76 18.42
C THR A 105 -14.67 3.35 18.80
N ASP A 106 -14.71 4.43 19.58
CA ASP A 106 -13.55 4.99 20.28
C ASP A 106 -13.87 5.09 21.79
N PRO A 107 -13.21 4.30 22.68
CA PRO A 107 -12.15 3.35 22.38
C PRO A 107 -12.64 2.13 21.58
N PRO A 108 -11.73 1.46 20.85
CA PRO A 108 -12.08 0.33 19.99
C PRO A 108 -12.57 -0.88 20.79
N LYS A 109 -13.71 -1.45 20.37
CA LYS A 109 -14.25 -2.71 20.90
C LYS A 109 -14.36 -3.76 19.81
N PHE A 110 -13.81 -4.95 20.05
CA PHE A 110 -13.78 -6.03 19.07
C PHE A 110 -15.19 -6.57 18.72
N SER A 111 -16.12 -6.52 19.68
CA SER A 111 -17.52 -6.92 19.47
C SER A 111 -18.29 -5.97 18.53
N GLU A 112 -17.76 -4.76 18.30
CA GLU A 112 -18.40 -3.69 17.53
C GLU A 112 -17.55 -3.39 16.27
N ARG A 113 -17.24 -4.44 15.50
CA ARG A 113 -16.49 -4.36 14.23
C ARG A 113 -17.41 -4.09 13.04
N GLY A 114 -16.90 -3.37 12.04
CA GLY A 114 -17.55 -3.23 10.75
C GLY A 114 -17.31 -4.44 9.82
N ASP A 115 -18.00 -4.44 8.69
CA ASP A 115 -17.86 -5.47 7.64
C ASP A 115 -16.59 -5.28 6.79
N ARG A 116 -16.00 -4.07 6.85
CA ARG A 116 -14.80 -3.75 6.09
C ARG A 116 -13.57 -4.35 6.78
N TRP A 117 -12.74 -4.98 5.97
CA TRP A 117 -11.44 -5.49 6.37
C TRP A 117 -10.48 -5.38 5.20
N ASN A 118 -9.19 -5.36 5.49
CA ASN A 118 -8.16 -5.38 4.48
C ASN A 118 -7.04 -6.34 4.89
N MET A 119 -6.34 -6.87 3.90
CA MET A 119 -5.18 -7.72 4.06
C MET A 119 -3.98 -6.98 3.51
N ASP A 120 -2.90 -6.95 4.27
CA ASP A 120 -1.70 -6.22 3.90
C ASP A 120 -0.46 -7.00 4.35
N HIS A 121 0.71 -6.55 3.93
CA HIS A 121 1.99 -7.09 4.34
C HIS A 121 2.82 -6.05 5.08
N VAL A 122 3.58 -6.52 6.05
CA VAL A 122 4.61 -5.76 6.75
C VAL A 122 5.94 -6.31 6.28
N TRP A 123 6.73 -5.45 5.64
CA TRP A 123 8.02 -5.84 5.06
C TRP A 123 9.14 -5.29 5.92
N PHE A 124 10.07 -6.17 6.26
CA PHE A 124 11.36 -5.83 6.84
C PHE A 124 12.42 -6.38 5.91
N ASN A 125 13.39 -5.55 5.54
CA ASN A 125 14.56 -6.05 4.82
C ASN A 125 15.43 -6.95 5.73
N LYS A 126 16.50 -7.51 5.17
CA LYS A 126 17.43 -8.38 5.89
C LYS A 126 18.00 -7.73 7.15
N GLU A 127 18.45 -6.48 7.04
CA GLU A 127 19.05 -5.74 8.15
C GLU A 127 18.02 -5.47 9.25
N GLU A 128 16.82 -5.04 8.88
CA GLU A 128 15.71 -4.79 9.80
C GLU A 128 15.26 -6.08 10.49
N THR A 129 15.23 -7.21 9.77
CA THR A 129 14.87 -8.51 10.35
C THR A 129 15.76 -8.87 11.53
N SER A 130 17.06 -8.58 11.43
CA SER A 130 18.00 -8.84 12.53
C SER A 130 17.73 -7.99 13.79
N LEU A 131 17.10 -6.81 13.65
CA LEU A 131 16.79 -5.90 14.76
C LEU A 131 15.65 -6.40 15.66
N TRP A 132 14.93 -7.44 15.25
CA TRP A 132 13.93 -8.12 16.07
C TRP A 132 14.56 -9.05 17.12
N ILE A 133 15.81 -9.47 16.92
CA ILE A 133 16.48 -10.44 17.78
C ILE A 133 17.21 -9.69 18.90
N PRO A 134 16.95 -10.01 20.18
CA PRO A 134 17.72 -9.45 21.29
C PRO A 134 19.21 -9.76 21.17
N GLN A 135 20.06 -8.80 21.57
CA GLN A 135 21.52 -8.95 21.51
C GLN A 135 22.02 -10.11 22.38
N ASN A 136 21.37 -10.31 23.52
CA ASN A 136 21.65 -11.44 24.41
C ASN A 136 20.67 -12.58 24.13
N ILE A 137 21.12 -13.64 23.47
CA ILE A 137 20.27 -14.78 23.15
C ILE A 137 20.16 -15.69 24.37
N LYS A 138 19.19 -15.38 25.23
CA LYS A 138 18.86 -16.14 26.43
C LYS A 138 17.35 -16.19 26.63
N GLN A 139 16.82 -17.36 27.00
CA GLN A 139 15.40 -17.50 27.33
C GLN A 139 15.03 -16.56 28.51
N GLY A 140 13.93 -15.83 28.35
CA GLY A 140 13.46 -14.78 29.26
C GLY A 140 14.13 -13.42 29.05
N GLU A 141 15.06 -13.27 28.11
CA GLU A 141 15.63 -11.96 27.76
C GLU A 141 14.52 -11.06 27.20
N ILE A 142 14.44 -9.83 27.71
CA ILE A 142 13.49 -8.82 27.26
C ILE A 142 14.28 -7.60 26.77
N GLN A 143 14.07 -7.23 25.51
CA GLN A 143 14.72 -6.07 24.91
C GLN A 143 13.68 -5.12 24.30
N GLU A 144 13.89 -3.82 24.47
CA GLU A 144 13.16 -2.82 23.69
C GLU A 144 13.62 -2.89 22.22
N CYS A 145 12.66 -2.88 21.29
CA CYS A 145 12.94 -2.87 19.86
C CYS A 145 13.61 -1.56 19.44
N SER A 146 14.44 -1.64 18.39
CA SER A 146 15.08 -0.46 17.80
C SER A 146 14.03 0.55 17.30
N THR A 147 14.41 1.82 17.24
CA THR A 147 13.55 2.86 16.67
C THR A 147 13.16 2.55 15.22
N VAL A 148 14.03 1.91 14.44
CA VAL A 148 13.75 1.49 13.06
C VAL A 148 12.54 0.55 13.00
N ILE A 149 12.50 -0.49 13.85
CA ILE A 149 11.37 -1.41 13.92
C ILE A 149 10.09 -0.71 14.38
N LYS A 150 10.20 0.16 15.38
CA LYS A 150 9.06 0.92 15.91
C LYS A 150 8.48 1.86 14.86
N ASP A 151 9.32 2.57 14.12
CA ASP A 151 8.91 3.45 13.03
C ASP A 151 8.28 2.65 11.89
N ARG A 152 8.90 1.55 11.46
CA ARG A 152 8.36 0.65 10.43
C ARG A 152 6.93 0.27 10.78
N LEU A 153 6.69 -0.24 12.00
CA LEU A 153 5.36 -0.66 12.43
C LEU A 153 4.40 0.51 12.63
N PHE A 154 4.72 1.46 13.50
CA PHE A 154 3.75 2.46 13.97
C PHE A 154 3.49 3.57 12.96
N ARG A 155 4.43 3.86 12.06
CA ARG A 155 4.24 4.91 11.05
C ARG A 155 3.63 4.38 9.77
N PHE A 156 4.07 3.22 9.30
CA PHE A 156 3.73 2.74 7.96
C PHE A 156 2.71 1.60 7.97
N HIS A 157 2.75 0.70 8.96
CA HIS A 157 1.96 -0.53 8.91
C HIS A 157 0.77 -0.57 9.87
N LEU A 158 0.78 0.18 10.98
CA LEU A 158 -0.35 0.29 11.93
C LEU A 158 -1.16 1.58 11.68
N VAL A 159 -1.48 1.81 10.41
CA VAL A 159 -2.38 2.86 9.92
C VAL A 159 -3.72 2.27 9.48
N ASP A 160 -4.78 3.10 9.45
CA ASP A 160 -6.08 2.71 8.90
C ASP A 160 -5.96 2.51 7.38
N ASN A 161 -5.87 1.27 6.92
CA ASN A 161 -5.90 0.95 5.49
C ASN A 161 -7.18 0.19 5.10
N VAL A 162 -8.20 0.19 5.96
CA VAL A 162 -9.43 -0.59 5.73
C VAL A 162 -10.37 0.12 4.75
N ARG A 163 -10.31 1.46 4.72
CA ARG A 163 -11.18 2.30 3.86
C ARG A 163 -10.45 2.86 2.62
N GLY A 164 -9.22 2.44 2.38
CA GLY A 164 -8.38 2.91 1.28
C GLY A 164 -6.93 3.09 1.71
N GLN A 165 -6.19 3.90 0.95
CA GLN A 165 -4.80 4.23 1.27
C GLN A 165 -4.77 5.42 2.24
N THR A 166 -4.24 5.20 3.44
CA THR A 166 -3.93 6.27 4.40
C THR A 166 -2.45 6.60 4.36
N LEU A 167 -2.13 7.86 4.61
CA LEU A 167 -0.76 8.32 4.66
C LEU A 167 -0.06 7.78 5.93
N PRO A 168 1.24 7.47 5.85
CA PRO A 168 2.02 7.13 7.03
C PRO A 168 2.02 8.27 8.05
N PHE A 169 2.15 7.93 9.33
CA PHE A 169 2.40 8.95 10.35
C PHE A 169 3.80 9.55 10.19
N ALA A 170 3.91 10.86 10.34
CA ALA A 170 5.18 11.55 10.48
C ALA A 170 5.87 11.15 11.80
N PRO A 171 7.21 11.21 11.92
CA PRO A 171 7.91 10.87 13.17
C PRO A 171 7.37 11.68 14.36
N LYS A 172 7.11 12.97 14.13
CA LYS A 172 6.54 13.91 15.13
C LYS A 172 5.11 13.57 15.58
N GLU A 173 4.39 12.75 14.82
CA GLU A 173 3.01 12.34 15.14
C GLU A 173 2.98 11.12 16.07
N ILE A 174 4.08 10.37 16.19
CA ILE A 174 4.24 9.28 17.15
C ILE A 174 4.51 9.87 18.53
N LYS A 175 3.49 9.89 19.40
CA LYS A 175 3.56 10.43 20.77
C LYS A 175 4.06 9.41 21.79
N LYS A 176 3.84 8.12 21.51
CA LYS A 176 4.34 7.02 22.32
C LYS A 176 4.66 5.83 21.41
N SER A 177 5.80 5.20 21.61
CA SER A 177 6.23 4.00 20.91
C SER A 177 7.04 3.11 21.85
N ILE A 178 6.33 2.21 22.53
CA ILE A 178 6.93 1.16 23.36
C ILE A 178 6.69 -0.15 22.63
N LEU A 179 7.77 -0.88 22.36
CA LEU A 179 7.70 -2.21 21.76
C LEU A 179 8.85 -3.03 22.29
N LYS A 180 8.53 -4.16 22.90
CA LYS A 180 9.48 -5.09 23.50
C LYS A 180 9.32 -6.45 22.87
N VAL A 181 10.47 -7.11 22.73
CA VAL A 181 10.58 -8.52 22.38
C VAL A 181 11.07 -9.29 23.59
N GLU A 182 10.50 -10.46 23.81
CA GLU A 182 10.90 -11.42 24.83
C GLU A 182 11.24 -12.74 24.16
N ILE A 183 12.41 -13.32 24.46
CA ILE A 183 12.74 -14.69 24.01
C ILE A 183 12.01 -15.68 24.92
N VAL A 184 10.92 -16.28 24.44
CA VAL A 184 10.13 -17.21 25.26
C VAL A 184 10.68 -18.64 25.20
N GLU A 185 11.35 -19.01 24.09
CA GLU A 185 11.84 -20.36 23.84
C GLU A 185 13.01 -20.31 22.85
N ILE A 186 14.00 -21.18 23.05
CA ILE A 186 15.17 -21.35 22.17
C ILE A 186 15.26 -22.82 21.80
N ASN A 187 15.15 -23.12 20.50
CA ASN A 187 15.15 -24.49 19.97
C ASN A 187 16.21 -24.62 18.88
N GLN A 188 17.44 -25.00 19.22
CA GLN A 188 18.56 -25.18 18.28
C GLN A 188 18.77 -23.98 17.33
N SER A 189 18.10 -23.98 16.16
CA SER A 189 18.12 -22.91 15.15
C SER A 189 17.00 -21.88 15.28
N ASP A 190 15.99 -22.13 16.10
CA ASP A 190 14.74 -21.37 16.12
C ASP A 190 14.58 -20.58 17.42
N LEU A 191 14.19 -19.32 17.30
CA LEU A 191 13.83 -18.46 18.42
C LEU A 191 12.33 -18.17 18.38
N LYS A 192 11.64 -18.41 19.49
CA LYS A 192 10.27 -17.97 19.66
C LYS A 192 10.26 -16.65 20.41
N LEU A 193 9.68 -15.64 19.79
CA LEU A 193 9.61 -14.28 20.34
C LEU A 193 8.17 -13.93 20.73
N SER A 194 8.00 -13.36 21.92
CA SER A 194 6.77 -12.68 22.33
C SER A 194 6.97 -11.19 22.14
N ILE A 195 6.11 -10.57 21.32
CA ILE A 195 6.15 -9.14 21.04
C ILE A 195 5.04 -8.45 21.82
N ARG A 196 5.38 -7.44 22.62
CA ARG A 196 4.41 -6.70 23.43
C ARG A 196 4.73 -5.22 23.39
N GLY A 197 3.71 -4.37 23.32
CA GLY A 197 3.94 -2.95 23.23
C GLY A 197 2.65 -2.15 23.24
N ASN A 198 2.81 -0.84 23.18
CA ASN A 198 1.72 0.08 22.98
C ASN A 198 2.26 1.31 22.24
N SER A 199 1.42 1.90 21.39
CA SER A 199 1.73 3.15 20.71
C SER A 199 0.59 4.15 20.85
N LEU A 200 0.91 5.41 20.60
CA LEU A 200 -0.07 6.48 20.42
C LEU A 200 0.44 7.34 19.27
N ALA A 201 -0.29 7.33 18.15
CA ALA A 201 -0.06 8.20 17.02
C ALA A 201 -1.22 9.19 16.93
N VAL A 202 -0.91 10.49 16.77
CA VAL A 202 -1.92 11.55 16.66
C VAL A 202 -1.52 12.48 15.52
N ALA A 203 -2.25 12.38 14.41
CA ALA A 203 -2.23 13.38 13.35
C ALA A 203 -3.15 14.54 13.77
N ARG A 204 -2.63 15.77 13.85
CA ARG A 204 -3.43 16.99 14.09
C ARG A 204 -3.37 17.89 12.86
N GLY A 205 -4.52 18.19 12.26
CA GLY A 205 -4.62 19.09 11.10
C GLY A 205 -4.63 18.35 9.75
N PRO A 206 -4.40 19.06 8.62
CA PRO A 206 -4.21 18.40 7.33
C PRO A 206 -3.01 17.46 7.40
N TRP A 207 -3.13 16.26 6.80
CA TRP A 207 -2.09 15.24 6.80
C TRP A 207 -0.73 15.83 6.42
N LEU A 208 0.26 15.68 7.32
CA LEU A 208 1.62 16.16 7.09
C LEU A 208 2.32 15.12 6.21
N LEU A 209 2.37 15.39 4.91
CA LEU A 209 2.95 14.53 3.88
C LEU A 209 4.45 14.29 4.12
N GLY A 210 4.80 13.24 4.86
CA GLY A 210 6.19 12.77 4.95
C GLY A 210 7.21 13.79 5.49
N GLU A 211 6.76 14.82 6.21
CA GLU A 211 7.62 15.81 6.90
C GLU A 211 8.08 15.35 8.29
#